data_AF-A0AAE3RBH4-F1
#
_entry.id   AF-A0AAE3RBH4-F1
#
_cell.length_a   1.000
_cell.length_b   1.000
_cell.length_c   1.000
_cell.angle_alpha   90.00
_cell.angle_beta   90.00
_cell.angle_gamma   90.00
#
_symmetry.space_group_name_H-M   'P 1'
#
loop_
_entity.id
_entity.type
_entity.pdbx_description
1 polymer ?
#
loop_
_entity_poly.entity_id
_entity_poly.type
_entity_poly.pdbx_seq_one_letter_code
_entity_poly.pdbx_strand_id
1 'polypeptide(L)'
;MKFKFNSRGKNFVKRNLIKKDEGKLTYVQLFGFLLITLGITYFASFLLPSGIIDIFPFLKLDEHPESTEVPIAFFTIMLGVAFAFPDMLKGQTKDISTMRIVVFMFANVICMLILKVGWDKHSLTEIGLDGFWIGVIAFLFGAKATQAYFENAKSFSPNSITTPDINDNALTKAEISRLAVIQNRDVLLVKYPNIESVSDTLKKGDSCVTIYVKDNQTASIPKEVDVTLKSGSVLKVPTEIVADTGIAKPHIGQATDELSDSNSPDYFGSICCIVESTTNNNFKGVVTAGHVFTYGDYFNYGGVLGQNQKRDVLLNGNPKATLFFQQMKFNQDIAIAELEDKSNLLNNYISFGNVFYKVSENDLNSATPNATIASRQNNKRDVFILDFNVSFEIKYFNLPRYIRDIILIGSTNDRTTSQTVSVGGDSGSCVYHKATGKLIGLLLGGNNKFTFVLPIQETLNSFNFRTV
;
A
#
# COMPACT_ATOMS: atom_id res chain seq x y z
N MET A 1 -27.18 -40.86 17.22
CA MET A 1 -26.54 -39.61 17.70
C MET A 1 -25.64 -39.10 16.57
N LYS A 2 -26.13 -38.15 15.77
CA LYS A 2 -25.45 -37.65 14.55
C LYS A 2 -24.63 -36.40 14.90
N PHE A 3 -23.31 -36.47 14.78
CA PHE A 3 -22.43 -35.31 14.85
C PHE A 3 -22.51 -34.51 13.55
N LYS A 4 -22.84 -33.22 13.66
CA LYS A 4 -22.86 -32.24 12.57
C LYS A 4 -21.50 -31.57 12.51
N PHE A 5 -20.70 -31.89 11.49
CA PHE A 5 -19.55 -31.07 11.08
C PHE A 5 -20.07 -29.95 10.18
N ASN A 6 -19.89 -28.70 10.59
CA ASN A 6 -20.29 -27.53 9.80
C ASN A 6 -19.05 -26.99 9.07
N SER A 7 -18.77 -27.51 7.87
CA SER A 7 -17.71 -27.01 7.00
C SER A 7 -18.21 -25.80 6.20
N ARG A 8 -17.81 -24.58 6.58
CA ARG A 8 -17.90 -23.40 5.71
C ARG A 8 -16.79 -23.46 4.66
N GLY A 9 -17.04 -24.24 3.62
CA GLY A 9 -16.25 -24.29 2.39
C GLY A 9 -16.71 -23.24 1.39
N LYS A 10 -15.78 -22.34 1.05
CA LYS A 10 -15.75 -21.38 -0.06
C LYS A 10 -16.76 -21.62 -1.20
N ASN A 11 -17.55 -20.59 -1.50
CA ASN A 11 -18.26 -20.43 -2.77
C ASN A 11 -17.24 -20.29 -3.91
N PHE A 12 -16.79 -21.40 -4.48
CA PHE A 12 -16.23 -21.41 -5.83
C PHE A 12 -17.40 -21.26 -6.80
N VAL A 13 -17.49 -20.09 -7.44
CA VAL A 13 -18.35 -19.86 -8.59
C VAL A 13 -17.98 -20.90 -9.65
N LYS A 14 -18.82 -21.91 -9.87
CA LYS A 14 -18.74 -22.80 -11.03
C LYS A 14 -18.93 -21.94 -12.28
N ARG A 15 -17.82 -21.52 -12.92
CA ARG A 15 -17.86 -21.09 -14.31
C ARG A 15 -18.16 -22.32 -15.15
N ASN A 16 -19.39 -22.43 -15.65
CA ASN A 16 -19.69 -23.37 -16.72
C ASN A 16 -18.84 -22.97 -17.93
N LEU A 17 -17.85 -23.81 -18.26
CA LEU A 17 -16.96 -23.62 -19.42
C LEU A 17 -17.71 -23.67 -20.76
N ILE A 18 -18.97 -24.10 -20.74
CA ILE A 18 -19.88 -24.12 -21.89
C ILE A 18 -21.25 -23.67 -21.37
N LYS A 19 -21.79 -22.58 -21.92
CA LYS A 19 -23.19 -22.21 -21.66
C LYS A 19 -24.08 -23.35 -22.14
N LYS A 20 -24.83 -23.97 -21.23
CA LYS A 20 -25.76 -25.07 -21.55
C LYS A 20 -26.90 -24.67 -22.49
N ASP A 21 -27.08 -23.38 -22.77
CA ASP A 21 -28.24 -22.86 -23.50
C ASP A 21 -27.95 -22.48 -24.96
N GLU A 22 -26.74 -22.71 -25.48
CA GLU A 22 -26.42 -22.55 -26.91
C GLU A 22 -25.83 -23.85 -27.46
N GLY A 23 -26.71 -24.76 -27.88
CA GLY A 23 -26.36 -26.08 -28.43
C GLY A 23 -25.68 -26.07 -29.81
N LYS A 24 -24.99 -24.98 -30.21
CA LYS A 24 -24.23 -24.92 -31.47
C LYS A 24 -22.94 -24.11 -31.27
N LEU A 25 -21.80 -24.78 -31.43
CA LEU A 25 -20.50 -24.12 -31.61
C LEU A 25 -20.59 -23.18 -32.81
N THR A 26 -20.16 -21.93 -32.64
CA THR A 26 -20.09 -20.99 -33.76
C THR A 26 -19.00 -21.42 -34.75
N TYR A 27 -19.15 -21.10 -36.04
CA TYR A 27 -18.14 -21.40 -37.07
C TYR A 27 -16.75 -20.85 -36.70
N VAL A 28 -16.71 -19.71 -35.99
CA VAL A 28 -15.48 -19.09 -35.51
C VAL A 28 -14.82 -19.91 -34.39
N GLN A 29 -15.60 -20.45 -33.45
CA GLN A 29 -15.06 -21.30 -32.39
C GLN A 29 -14.57 -22.64 -32.94
N LEU A 30 -15.29 -23.22 -33.89
CA LEU A 30 -14.86 -24.44 -34.59
C LEU A 30 -13.52 -24.23 -35.31
N PHE A 31 -13.37 -23.09 -36.00
CA PHE A 31 -12.11 -22.68 -36.61
C PHE A 31 -10.99 -22.52 -35.57
N GLY A 32 -11.29 -21.91 -34.41
CA GLY A 32 -10.35 -21.81 -33.29
C GLY A 32 -9.88 -23.17 -32.77
N PHE A 33 -10.80 -24.12 -32.55
CA PHE A 33 -10.44 -25.48 -32.14
C PHE A 33 -9.61 -26.22 -33.19
N LEU A 34 -9.88 -25.99 -34.48
CA LEU A 34 -9.07 -26.55 -35.57
C LEU A 34 -7.65 -26.01 -35.53
N LEU A 35 -7.47 -24.70 -35.34
CA LEU A 35 -6.14 -24.07 -35.21
C LEU A 35 -5.38 -24.59 -33.97
N ILE A 36 -6.05 -24.75 -32.83
CA ILE A 36 -5.43 -25.34 -31.63
C ILE A 36 -4.96 -26.77 -31.92
N THR A 37 -5.83 -27.58 -32.54
CA THR A 37 -5.53 -28.98 -32.84
C THR A 37 -4.38 -29.10 -33.84
N LEU A 38 -4.38 -28.27 -34.89
CA LEU A 38 -3.32 -28.22 -35.89
C LEU A 38 -1.99 -27.78 -35.25
N GLY A 39 -2.01 -26.74 -34.43
CA GLY A 39 -0.82 -26.26 -33.73
C GLY A 39 -0.24 -27.26 -32.72
N ILE A 40 -1.10 -27.96 -31.96
CA ILE A 40 -0.66 -29.03 -31.03
C ILE A 40 -0.11 -30.23 -31.80
N THR A 41 -0.76 -30.62 -32.90
CA THR A 41 -0.29 -31.75 -33.72
C THR A 41 1.06 -31.44 -34.35
N TYR A 42 1.21 -30.21 -34.87
CA TYR A 42 2.47 -29.69 -35.40
C TYR A 42 3.55 -29.56 -34.32
N PHE A 43 3.21 -29.14 -33.09
CA PHE A 43 4.15 -29.11 -31.98
C PHE A 43 4.57 -30.52 -31.52
N ALA A 44 3.62 -31.46 -31.49
CA ALA A 44 3.87 -32.85 -31.10
C ALA A 44 4.75 -33.60 -32.09
N SER A 45 4.67 -33.28 -33.40
CA SER A 45 5.60 -33.85 -34.39
C SER A 45 7.07 -33.48 -34.14
N PHE A 46 7.36 -32.39 -33.41
CA PHE A 46 8.75 -32.05 -33.00
C PHE A 46 9.24 -32.81 -31.76
N LEU A 47 8.33 -33.28 -30.90
CA LEU A 47 8.68 -33.95 -29.63
C LEU A 47 8.76 -35.47 -29.74
N LEU A 48 8.25 -36.05 -30.83
CA LEU A 48 8.23 -37.49 -31.00
C LEU A 48 9.60 -37.98 -31.53
N PRO A 49 10.20 -39.01 -30.91
CA PRO A 49 11.38 -39.67 -31.45
C PRO A 49 11.10 -40.18 -32.87
N SER A 50 12.09 -40.09 -33.74
CA SER A 50 12.04 -40.46 -35.17
C SER A 50 11.37 -41.82 -35.47
N GLY A 51 11.37 -42.77 -34.53
CA GLY A 51 10.73 -44.08 -34.69
C GLY A 51 9.19 -44.14 -34.67
N ILE A 52 8.48 -43.08 -34.26
CA ILE A 52 6.99 -43.03 -34.31
C ILE A 52 6.51 -42.35 -35.60
N ILE A 53 7.34 -41.50 -36.21
CA ILE A 53 7.02 -40.68 -37.38
C ILE A 53 6.96 -41.52 -38.68
N ASP A 54 7.57 -42.71 -38.69
CA ASP A 54 7.54 -43.64 -39.83
C ASP A 54 6.13 -44.18 -40.17
N ILE A 55 5.14 -44.01 -39.29
CA ILE A 55 3.75 -44.42 -39.53
C ILE A 55 2.98 -43.36 -40.35
N PHE A 56 3.42 -42.10 -40.36
CA PHE A 56 2.75 -41.00 -41.08
C PHE A 56 3.74 -40.21 -41.95
N PRO A 57 4.04 -40.68 -43.18
CA PRO A 57 5.04 -40.09 -44.07
C PRO A 57 4.76 -38.65 -44.49
N PHE A 58 3.52 -38.17 -44.36
CA PHE A 58 3.14 -36.79 -44.70
C PHE A 58 3.53 -35.76 -43.61
N LEU A 59 3.94 -36.22 -42.43
CA LEU A 59 4.41 -35.37 -41.32
C LEU A 59 5.94 -35.24 -41.27
N LYS A 60 6.66 -35.74 -42.27
CA LYS A 60 8.12 -35.59 -42.38
C LYS A 60 8.46 -34.14 -42.72
N LEU A 61 8.86 -33.38 -41.71
CA LEU A 61 9.60 -32.13 -41.88
C LEU A 61 11.11 -32.45 -41.84
N ASP A 62 11.87 -31.76 -42.69
CA ASP A 62 13.30 -32.02 -42.94
C ASP A 62 14.15 -32.01 -41.65
N GLU A 63 15.27 -32.75 -41.69
CA GLU A 63 16.10 -33.20 -40.55
C GLU A 63 16.80 -32.11 -39.70
N HIS A 64 16.46 -30.83 -39.86
CA HIS A 64 16.93 -29.76 -38.98
C HIS A 64 15.74 -28.89 -38.57
N PRO A 65 15.23 -28.99 -37.33
CA PRO A 65 14.19 -28.10 -36.86
C PRO A 65 14.79 -26.69 -36.82
N GLU A 66 14.46 -25.86 -37.81
CA GLU A 66 14.79 -24.45 -37.74
C GLU A 66 14.05 -23.87 -36.51
N SER A 67 14.78 -23.12 -35.67
CA SER A 67 14.25 -22.45 -34.47
C SER A 67 13.07 -21.48 -34.74
N THR A 68 12.72 -21.29 -36.01
CA THR A 68 11.60 -20.52 -36.54
C THR A 68 10.26 -21.25 -36.47
N GLU A 69 10.24 -22.59 -36.49
CA GLU A 69 9.00 -23.38 -36.62
C GLU A 69 8.22 -23.54 -35.31
N VAL A 70 8.93 -23.67 -34.18
CA VAL A 70 8.32 -23.80 -32.85
C VAL A 70 7.54 -22.54 -32.42
N PRO A 71 8.07 -21.32 -32.61
CA PRO A 71 7.31 -20.09 -32.39
C PRO A 71 6.04 -19.99 -33.23
N ILE A 72 6.05 -20.51 -34.47
CA ILE A 72 4.88 -20.54 -35.36
C ILE A 72 3.81 -21.49 -34.83
N ALA A 73 4.21 -22.67 -34.34
CA ALA A 73 3.32 -23.62 -33.68
C ALA A 73 2.62 -22.97 -32.47
N PHE A 74 3.41 -22.34 -31.60
CA PHE A 74 2.92 -21.66 -30.41
C PHE A 74 1.97 -20.50 -30.73
N PHE A 75 2.32 -19.66 -31.71
CA PHE A 75 1.47 -18.57 -32.17
C PHE A 75 0.14 -19.08 -32.73
N THR A 76 0.17 -20.18 -33.50
CA THR A 76 -1.03 -20.80 -34.07
C THR A 76 -1.97 -21.34 -32.98
N ILE A 77 -1.41 -21.95 -31.92
CA ILE A 77 -2.18 -22.40 -30.75
C ILE A 77 -2.83 -21.21 -30.05
N MET A 78 -2.06 -20.17 -29.76
CA MET A 78 -2.57 -18.98 -29.08
C MET A 78 -3.66 -18.27 -29.91
N LEU A 79 -3.45 -18.13 -31.22
CA LEU A 79 -4.47 -17.60 -32.13
C LEU A 79 -5.73 -18.46 -32.12
N GLY A 80 -5.60 -19.78 -32.11
CA GLY A 80 -6.71 -20.71 -31.97
C GLY A 80 -7.47 -20.55 -30.65
N VAL A 81 -6.76 -20.33 -29.53
CA VAL A 81 -7.36 -20.05 -28.20
C VAL A 81 -8.19 -18.75 -28.24
N ALA A 82 -7.72 -17.71 -28.93
CA ALA A 82 -8.46 -16.46 -29.08
C ALA A 82 -9.80 -16.65 -29.80
N PHE A 83 -9.84 -17.51 -30.83
CA PHE A 83 -11.06 -17.82 -31.59
C PHE A 83 -11.97 -18.85 -30.92
N ALA A 84 -11.41 -19.84 -30.22
CA ALA A 84 -12.17 -20.86 -29.50
C ALA A 84 -12.82 -20.30 -28.23
N PHE A 85 -12.16 -19.34 -27.56
CA PHE A 85 -12.60 -18.74 -26.31
C PHE A 85 -12.66 -17.21 -26.40
N PRO A 86 -13.49 -16.63 -27.28
CA PRO A 86 -13.57 -15.19 -27.45
C PRO A 86 -14.01 -14.47 -26.15
N ASP A 87 -14.72 -15.16 -25.26
CA ASP A 87 -15.11 -14.66 -23.94
C ASP A 87 -13.91 -14.36 -23.02
N MET A 88 -12.73 -14.94 -23.26
CA MET A 88 -11.51 -14.59 -22.54
C MET A 88 -11.00 -13.17 -22.90
N LEU A 89 -11.32 -12.70 -24.10
CA LEU A 89 -10.96 -11.38 -24.61
C LEU A 89 -12.04 -10.32 -24.36
N LYS A 90 -13.25 -10.74 -23.96
CA LYS A 90 -14.32 -9.82 -23.54
C LYS A 90 -14.07 -9.26 -22.15
N GLY A 91 -14.47 -8.01 -21.93
CA GLY A 91 -14.45 -7.33 -20.64
C GLY A 91 -15.58 -7.79 -19.71
N GLN A 92 -15.67 -7.20 -18.52
CA GLN A 92 -16.75 -7.50 -17.57
C GLN A 92 -18.14 -7.11 -18.10
N THR A 93 -18.22 -6.16 -19.04
CA THR A 93 -19.47 -5.70 -19.68
C THR A 93 -19.95 -6.60 -20.83
N LYS A 94 -19.29 -7.74 -21.09
CA LYS A 94 -19.50 -8.61 -22.28
C LYS A 94 -19.12 -7.99 -23.64
N ASP A 95 -18.64 -6.75 -23.66
CA ASP A 95 -18.05 -6.15 -24.86
C ASP A 95 -16.60 -6.60 -25.06
N ILE A 96 -16.10 -6.46 -26.29
CA ILE A 96 -14.71 -6.75 -26.63
C ILE A 96 -13.80 -5.78 -25.87
N SER A 97 -12.88 -6.30 -25.04
CA SER A 97 -11.92 -5.46 -24.33
C SER A 97 -10.69 -5.24 -25.21
N THR A 98 -10.58 -4.04 -25.78
CA THR A 98 -9.40 -3.60 -26.54
C THR A 98 -8.11 -3.79 -25.75
N MET A 99 -8.14 -3.56 -24.43
CA MET A 99 -6.96 -3.75 -23.59
C MET A 99 -6.59 -5.24 -23.39
N ARG A 100 -7.58 -6.13 -23.21
CA ARG A 100 -7.29 -7.58 -23.12
C ARG A 100 -6.71 -8.11 -24.42
N ILE A 101 -7.20 -7.62 -25.57
CA ILE A 101 -6.65 -7.94 -26.90
C ILE A 101 -5.21 -7.44 -27.01
N VAL A 102 -4.95 -6.18 -26.69
CA VAL A 102 -3.60 -5.59 -26.75
C VAL A 102 -2.62 -6.39 -25.88
N VAL A 103 -2.95 -6.65 -24.61
CA VAL A 103 -2.07 -7.42 -23.72
C VAL A 103 -1.87 -8.85 -24.22
N PHE A 104 -2.91 -9.48 -24.78
CA PHE A 104 -2.79 -10.81 -25.37
C PHE A 104 -1.88 -10.81 -26.61
N MET A 105 -2.00 -9.84 -27.50
CA MET A 105 -1.14 -9.69 -28.67
C MET A 105 0.32 -9.45 -28.28
N PHE A 106 0.57 -8.54 -27.32
CA PHE A 106 1.93 -8.27 -26.84
C PHE A 106 2.54 -9.48 -26.11
N ALA A 107 1.77 -10.19 -25.28
CA ALA A 107 2.24 -11.41 -24.64
C ALA A 107 2.59 -12.50 -25.66
N ASN A 108 1.78 -12.66 -26.71
CA ASN A 108 2.06 -13.62 -27.78
C ASN A 108 3.33 -13.27 -28.55
N VAL A 109 3.55 -11.99 -28.88
CA VAL A 109 4.77 -11.54 -29.55
C VAL A 109 5.99 -11.76 -28.67
N ILE A 110 5.90 -11.45 -27.37
CA ILE A 110 7.01 -11.68 -26.42
C ILE A 110 7.32 -13.17 -26.29
N CYS A 111 6.31 -14.03 -26.11
CA CYS A 111 6.51 -15.47 -26.06
C CYS A 111 7.10 -16.02 -27.36
N MET A 112 6.65 -15.53 -28.52
CA MET A 112 7.19 -15.90 -29.83
C MET A 112 8.67 -15.51 -29.96
N LEU A 113 9.04 -14.29 -29.54
CA LEU A 113 10.43 -13.82 -29.56
C LEU A 113 11.31 -14.62 -28.59
N ILE A 114 10.83 -14.92 -27.39
CA ILE A 114 11.56 -15.73 -26.41
C ILE A 114 11.74 -17.17 -26.91
N LEU A 115 10.71 -17.77 -27.49
CA LEU A 115 10.82 -19.11 -28.06
C LEU A 115 11.77 -19.12 -29.26
N LYS A 116 11.76 -18.08 -30.11
CA LYS A 116 12.65 -17.99 -31.27
C LYS A 116 14.12 -17.80 -30.87
N VAL A 117 14.38 -16.94 -29.90
CA VAL A 117 15.75 -16.59 -29.46
C VAL A 117 16.29 -17.60 -28.45
N GLY A 118 15.43 -18.18 -27.62
CA GLY A 118 15.79 -19.03 -26.49
C GLY A 118 15.72 -20.53 -26.73
N TRP A 119 15.30 -21.00 -27.91
CA TRP A 119 15.20 -22.42 -28.21
C TRP A 119 16.53 -23.16 -28.03
N ASP A 120 17.63 -22.54 -28.48
CA ASP A 120 18.98 -23.13 -28.45
C ASP A 120 19.87 -22.53 -27.35
N LYS A 121 19.29 -21.82 -26.37
CA LYS A 121 20.03 -21.12 -25.31
C LYS A 121 19.73 -21.72 -23.95
N HIS A 122 20.76 -21.84 -23.10
CA HIS A 122 20.65 -22.52 -21.80
C HIS A 122 20.52 -21.56 -20.61
N SER A 123 20.65 -20.25 -20.83
CA SER A 123 20.51 -19.24 -19.77
C SER A 123 19.75 -17.98 -20.24
N LEU A 124 19.04 -17.32 -19.31
CA LEU A 124 18.33 -16.05 -19.60
C LEU A 124 19.28 -14.93 -20.03
N THR A 125 20.53 -14.98 -19.57
CA THR A 125 21.64 -14.10 -19.96
C THR A 125 22.06 -14.31 -21.42
N GLU A 126 22.05 -15.56 -21.92
CA GLU A 126 22.32 -15.86 -23.33
C GLU A 126 21.18 -15.46 -24.27
N ILE A 127 19.95 -15.32 -23.74
CA ILE A 127 18.75 -14.89 -24.48
C ILE A 127 18.73 -13.35 -24.67
N GLY A 128 19.58 -12.61 -23.95
CA GLY A 128 19.63 -11.15 -24.03
C GLY A 128 18.43 -10.46 -23.37
N LEU A 129 17.72 -11.16 -22.48
CA LEU A 129 16.68 -10.58 -21.62
C LEU A 129 17.35 -9.80 -20.48
N ASP A 130 17.70 -8.54 -20.75
CA ASP A 130 18.23 -7.62 -19.77
C ASP A 130 17.13 -7.10 -18.80
N GLY A 131 17.54 -6.31 -17.82
CA GLY A 131 16.61 -5.69 -16.86
C GLY A 131 15.57 -4.78 -17.53
N PHE A 132 15.83 -4.28 -18.74
CA PHE A 132 14.90 -3.46 -19.50
C PHE A 132 13.74 -4.31 -20.05
N TRP A 133 14.02 -5.48 -20.62
CA TRP A 133 12.97 -6.43 -21.04
C TRP A 133 12.11 -6.92 -19.88
N ILE A 134 12.70 -7.18 -18.72
CA ILE A 134 11.95 -7.52 -17.50
C ILE A 134 11.07 -6.33 -17.07
N GLY A 135 11.56 -5.09 -17.21
CA GLY A 135 10.80 -3.87 -16.99
C GLY A 135 9.61 -3.73 -17.96
N VAL A 136 9.78 -4.01 -19.25
CA VAL A 136 8.71 -3.97 -20.26
C VAL A 136 7.64 -5.03 -19.98
N ILE A 137 8.04 -6.26 -19.62
CA ILE A 137 7.12 -7.34 -19.23
C ILE A 137 6.35 -6.95 -17.95
N ALA A 138 7.06 -6.44 -16.93
CA ALA A 138 6.46 -6.00 -15.68
C ALA A 138 5.50 -4.81 -15.89
N PHE A 139 5.83 -3.88 -16.79
CA PHE A 139 4.97 -2.78 -17.15
C PHE A 139 3.71 -3.26 -17.90
N LEU A 140 3.84 -4.18 -18.86
CA LEU A 140 2.70 -4.72 -19.62
C LEU A 140 1.69 -5.43 -18.71
N PHE A 141 2.17 -6.30 -17.82
CA PHE A 141 1.30 -7.01 -16.85
C PHE A 141 0.84 -6.09 -15.72
N GLY A 142 1.69 -5.17 -15.27
CA GLY A 142 1.39 -4.17 -14.24
C GLY A 142 0.34 -3.16 -14.68
N ALA A 143 0.36 -2.72 -15.94
CA ALA A 143 -0.66 -1.86 -16.52
C ALA A 143 -2.03 -2.55 -16.51
N LYS A 144 -2.10 -3.85 -16.84
CA LYS A 144 -3.34 -4.63 -16.76
C LYS A 144 -3.80 -4.86 -15.32
N ALA A 145 -2.89 -5.11 -14.38
CA ALA A 145 -3.23 -5.23 -12.96
C ALA A 145 -3.78 -3.91 -12.41
N THR A 146 -3.18 -2.79 -12.82
CA THR A 146 -3.59 -1.43 -12.47
C THR A 146 -4.95 -1.08 -13.09
N GLN A 147 -5.15 -1.37 -14.38
CA GLN A 147 -6.45 -1.18 -15.02
C GLN A 147 -7.52 -2.10 -14.43
N ALA A 148 -7.23 -3.38 -14.17
CA ALA A 148 -8.18 -4.28 -13.52
C ALA A 148 -8.52 -3.82 -12.09
N TYR A 149 -7.56 -3.25 -11.37
CA TYR A 149 -7.80 -2.60 -10.09
C TYR A 149 -8.71 -1.38 -10.23
N PHE A 150 -8.50 -0.51 -11.22
CA PHE A 150 -9.35 0.65 -11.48
C PHE A 150 -10.71 0.32 -12.08
N GLU A 151 -10.83 -0.73 -12.90
CA GLU A 151 -12.10 -1.24 -13.44
C GLU A 151 -12.93 -1.90 -12.35
N ASN A 152 -12.30 -2.69 -11.46
CA ASN A 152 -12.97 -3.22 -10.28
C ASN A 152 -13.31 -2.10 -9.29
N ALA A 153 -12.44 -1.11 -9.08
CA ALA A 153 -12.75 0.06 -8.25
C ALA A 153 -13.85 0.94 -8.86
N LYS A 154 -13.96 1.00 -10.19
CA LYS A 154 -15.08 1.63 -10.90
C LYS A 154 -16.35 0.80 -10.88
N SER A 155 -16.30 -0.54 -10.80
CA SER A 155 -17.48 -1.37 -10.52
C SER A 155 -17.92 -1.32 -9.05
N PHE A 156 -17.08 -0.78 -8.17
CA PHE A 156 -17.46 -0.26 -6.85
C PHE A 156 -17.98 1.20 -6.88
N SER A 157 -18.08 1.82 -8.06
CA SER A 157 -18.88 3.04 -8.25
C SER A 157 -20.33 2.63 -8.54
N PRO A 158 -21.33 3.12 -7.80
CA PRO A 158 -22.65 2.50 -7.74
C PRO A 158 -23.46 2.87 -8.98
N ASN A 159 -23.50 1.97 -9.95
CA ASN A 159 -24.63 1.87 -10.86
C ASN A 159 -25.19 0.45 -10.80
N SER A 160 -26.47 0.35 -10.48
CA SER A 160 -27.31 -0.85 -10.38
C SER A 160 -27.11 -1.76 -9.15
N ILE A 161 -27.43 -1.21 -7.96
CA ILE A 161 -28.19 -1.99 -6.99
C ILE A 161 -29.63 -1.52 -7.11
N THR A 162 -30.48 -2.34 -7.72
CA THR A 162 -31.92 -2.29 -7.51
C THR A 162 -32.19 -2.72 -6.07
N THR A 163 -32.19 -1.73 -5.18
CA THR A 163 -32.76 -1.79 -3.84
C THR A 163 -33.87 -0.74 -3.77
N PRO A 164 -34.96 -1.03 -3.06
CA PRO A 164 -36.16 -0.20 -3.05
C PRO A 164 -35.81 1.19 -2.48
N ASP A 165 -36.30 2.24 -3.14
CA ASP A 165 -36.36 3.64 -2.72
C ASP A 165 -35.58 3.97 -1.43
N ILE A 166 -34.27 4.19 -1.55
CA ILE A 166 -33.51 4.89 -0.52
C ILE A 166 -33.57 6.36 -0.89
N ASN A 167 -34.38 7.11 -0.15
CA ASN A 167 -34.43 8.56 -0.16
C ASN A 167 -33.01 9.17 -0.23
N ASP A 168 -32.83 10.16 -1.09
CA ASP A 168 -31.66 11.06 -1.18
C ASP A 168 -31.40 11.91 0.10
N ASN A 169 -31.95 11.51 1.26
CA ASN A 169 -31.74 12.08 2.58
C ASN A 169 -31.12 10.97 3.47
N ALA A 170 -29.94 11.05 4.05
CA ALA A 170 -29.05 12.17 4.28
C ALA A 170 -27.62 11.61 4.43
N LEU A 171 -26.66 12.12 3.66
CA LEU A 171 -25.25 11.92 3.98
C LEU A 171 -25.01 12.43 5.39
N THR A 172 -24.27 11.67 6.19
CA THR A 172 -23.82 12.14 7.50
C THR A 172 -22.93 13.37 7.33
N LYS A 173 -22.85 14.19 8.38
CA LYS A 173 -22.01 15.40 8.36
C LYS A 173 -20.53 15.07 8.09
N ALA A 174 -20.05 13.92 8.58
CA ALA A 174 -18.69 13.45 8.32
C ALA A 174 -18.50 13.06 6.84
N GLU A 175 -19.48 12.38 6.23
CA GLU A 175 -19.45 12.06 4.80
C GLU A 175 -19.48 13.31 3.92
N ILE A 176 -20.22 14.35 4.33
CA ILE A 176 -20.23 15.65 3.64
C ILE A 176 -18.84 16.31 3.71
N SER A 177 -18.20 16.38 4.89
CA SER A 177 -16.83 16.90 5.02
C SER A 177 -15.85 16.13 4.15
N ARG A 178 -15.93 14.79 4.17
CA ARG A 178 -15.05 13.92 3.38
C ARG A 178 -15.24 14.13 1.89
N LEU A 179 -16.49 14.23 1.43
CA LEU A 179 -16.81 14.53 0.04
C LEU A 179 -16.28 15.91 -0.38
N ALA A 180 -16.36 16.90 0.51
CA ALA A 180 -15.84 18.24 0.27
C ALA A 180 -14.32 18.22 -0.01
N VAL A 181 -13.55 17.47 0.78
CA VAL A 181 -12.11 17.29 0.57
C VAL A 181 -11.84 16.58 -0.75
N ILE A 182 -12.55 15.49 -1.05
CA ILE A 182 -12.36 14.73 -2.29
C ILE A 182 -12.57 15.61 -3.53
N GLN A 183 -13.58 16.48 -3.52
CA GLN A 183 -13.88 17.34 -4.67
C GLN A 183 -12.96 18.56 -4.80
N ASN A 184 -12.48 19.12 -3.69
CA ASN A 184 -11.81 20.43 -3.70
C ASN A 184 -10.30 20.38 -3.42
N ARG A 185 -9.76 19.31 -2.83
CA ARG A 185 -8.36 19.25 -2.35
C ARG A 185 -7.35 19.61 -3.43
N ASP A 186 -7.38 18.95 -4.58
CA ASP A 186 -6.35 19.13 -5.60
C ASP A 186 -6.41 20.53 -6.23
N VAL A 187 -7.63 21.07 -6.40
CA VAL A 187 -7.84 22.45 -6.88
C VAL A 187 -7.27 23.46 -5.89
N LEU A 188 -7.52 23.26 -4.58
CA LEU A 188 -6.99 24.13 -3.53
C LEU A 188 -5.45 24.10 -3.49
N LEU A 189 -4.85 22.90 -3.54
CA LEU A 189 -3.39 22.75 -3.49
C LEU A 189 -2.69 23.37 -4.71
N VAL A 190 -3.30 23.28 -5.90
CA VAL A 190 -2.75 23.92 -7.13
C VAL A 190 -2.89 25.43 -7.08
N LYS A 191 -4.04 25.94 -6.62
CA LYS A 191 -4.33 27.37 -6.60
C LYS A 191 -3.59 28.13 -5.50
N TYR A 192 -3.31 27.47 -4.38
CA TYR A 192 -2.69 28.07 -3.20
C TYR A 192 -1.47 27.24 -2.76
N PRO A 193 -0.26 27.49 -3.31
CA PRO A 193 0.95 26.71 -3.03
C PRO A 193 1.43 26.76 -1.56
N ASN A 194 0.92 27.71 -0.76
CA ASN A 194 1.18 27.82 0.66
C ASN A 194 0.28 26.91 1.52
N ILE A 195 -0.74 26.26 0.93
CA ILE A 195 -1.50 25.20 1.60
C ILE A 195 -0.60 23.96 1.70
N GLU A 196 -0.44 23.49 2.93
CA GLU A 196 0.29 22.27 3.25
C GLU A 196 -0.61 21.03 3.16
N SER A 197 -1.83 21.15 3.69
CA SER A 197 -2.77 20.03 3.75
C SER A 197 -4.22 20.49 3.79
N VAL A 198 -5.11 19.62 3.32
CA VAL A 198 -6.57 19.77 3.39
C VAL A 198 -7.13 18.48 3.97
N SER A 199 -7.95 18.61 5.02
CA SER A 199 -8.48 17.49 5.79
C SER A 199 -9.96 17.69 6.12
N ASP A 200 -10.69 16.59 6.19
CA ASP A 200 -12.07 16.57 6.62
C ASP A 200 -12.13 16.62 8.14
N THR A 201 -12.98 17.48 8.70
CA THR A 201 -13.15 17.59 10.14
C THR A 201 -14.62 17.78 10.50
N LEU A 202 -14.91 17.67 11.78
CA LEU A 202 -16.16 18.13 12.37
C LEU A 202 -15.87 19.26 13.36
N LYS A 203 -16.51 20.41 13.14
CA LYS A 203 -16.40 21.55 14.05
C LYS A 203 -17.69 21.70 14.82
N LYS A 204 -17.65 21.51 16.14
CA LYS A 204 -18.85 21.52 17.01
C LYS A 204 -19.97 20.58 16.51
N GLY A 205 -19.58 19.48 15.87
CA GLY A 205 -20.53 18.51 15.30
C GLY A 205 -21.11 18.91 13.94
N ASP A 206 -20.59 19.95 13.28
CA ASP A 206 -20.94 20.35 11.91
C ASP A 206 -19.83 20.03 10.90
N SER A 207 -20.23 19.79 9.64
CA SER A 207 -19.30 19.51 8.54
C SER A 207 -18.36 20.69 8.30
N CYS A 208 -17.07 20.41 8.20
CA CYS A 208 -16.05 21.43 7.96
C CYS A 208 -14.84 20.83 7.24
N VAL A 209 -14.16 21.67 6.44
CA VAL A 209 -12.88 21.33 5.81
C VAL A 209 -11.78 22.12 6.50
N THR A 210 -10.81 21.43 7.09
CA THR A 210 -9.62 22.09 7.65
C THR A 210 -8.57 22.27 6.57
N ILE A 211 -8.03 23.48 6.47
CA ILE A 211 -6.95 23.86 5.56
C ILE A 211 -5.75 24.27 6.41
N TYR A 212 -4.68 23.50 6.33
CA TYR A 212 -3.41 23.76 7.00
C TYR A 212 -2.50 24.58 6.09
N VAL A 213 -2.03 25.72 6.57
CA VAL A 213 -1.27 26.70 5.77
C VAL A 213 0.11 26.91 6.39
N LYS A 214 1.16 26.85 5.56
CA LYS A 214 2.57 26.94 5.97
C LYS A 214 2.89 28.25 6.69
N ASP A 215 2.23 29.33 6.28
CA ASP A 215 2.47 30.70 6.72
C ASP A 215 1.18 31.38 7.20
N ASN A 216 1.25 32.70 7.42
CA ASN A 216 0.12 33.52 7.83
C ASN A 216 -0.71 34.09 6.66
N GLN A 217 -0.42 33.71 5.41
CA GLN A 217 -1.08 34.26 4.22
C GLN A 217 -2.39 33.51 3.92
N THR A 218 -3.46 33.88 4.62
CA THR A 218 -4.76 33.18 4.55
C THR A 218 -5.86 33.96 3.84
N ALA A 219 -5.65 35.25 3.55
CA ALA A 219 -6.69 36.17 3.10
C ALA A 219 -7.39 35.76 1.79
N SER A 220 -6.68 35.09 0.88
CA SER A 220 -7.18 34.65 -0.43
C SER A 220 -7.77 33.23 -0.42
N ILE A 221 -7.60 32.49 0.68
CA ILE A 221 -8.08 31.12 0.83
C ILE A 221 -9.59 31.15 1.11
N PRO A 222 -10.40 30.36 0.39
CA PRO A 222 -11.86 30.42 0.52
C PRO A 222 -12.30 29.97 1.91
N LYS A 223 -13.26 30.69 2.49
CA LYS A 223 -13.88 30.39 3.79
C LYS A 223 -14.97 29.31 3.73
N GLU A 224 -15.35 28.91 2.52
CA GLU A 224 -16.33 27.88 2.22
C GLU A 224 -15.94 27.18 0.92
N VAL A 225 -16.26 25.91 0.78
CA VAL A 225 -16.10 25.13 -0.46
C VAL A 225 -17.44 24.56 -0.89
N ASP A 226 -17.64 24.50 -2.21
CA ASP A 226 -18.85 23.93 -2.80
C ASP A 226 -18.70 22.40 -2.92
N VAL A 227 -19.78 21.69 -2.62
CA VAL A 227 -19.86 20.23 -2.68
C VAL A 227 -21.07 19.82 -3.49
N THR A 228 -20.82 19.19 -4.64
CA THR A 228 -21.90 18.69 -5.50
C THR A 228 -22.29 17.30 -5.06
N LEU A 229 -23.54 17.13 -4.63
CA LEU A 229 -24.11 15.83 -4.29
C LEU A 229 -24.47 15.04 -5.56
N LYS A 230 -24.73 13.73 -5.40
CA LYS A 230 -25.16 12.87 -6.53
C LYS A 230 -26.46 13.32 -7.18
N SER A 231 -27.35 13.94 -6.41
CA SER A 231 -28.59 14.58 -6.88
C SER A 231 -28.36 15.82 -7.76
N GLY A 232 -27.11 16.31 -7.86
CA GLY A 232 -26.75 17.55 -8.54
C GLY A 232 -26.91 18.80 -7.68
N SER A 233 -27.46 18.70 -6.46
CA SER A 233 -27.53 19.83 -5.54
C SER A 233 -26.14 20.21 -5.01
N VAL A 234 -25.89 21.51 -4.85
CA VAL A 234 -24.63 22.03 -4.31
C VAL A 234 -24.83 22.46 -2.86
N LEU A 235 -23.98 21.93 -1.97
CA LEU A 235 -23.90 22.34 -0.56
C LEU A 235 -22.64 23.18 -0.34
N LYS A 236 -22.74 24.18 0.54
CA LYS A 236 -21.58 24.95 0.99
C LYS A 236 -21.07 24.41 2.31
N VAL A 237 -19.80 24.01 2.35
CA VAL A 237 -19.15 23.49 3.55
C VAL A 237 -18.13 24.52 4.04
N PRO A 238 -18.21 24.99 5.29
CA PRO A 238 -17.28 25.97 5.83
C PRO A 238 -15.86 25.41 5.93
N THR A 239 -14.87 26.28 5.76
CA THR A 239 -13.46 25.95 5.97
C THR A 239 -12.96 26.49 7.31
N GLU A 240 -12.09 25.71 7.96
CA GLU A 240 -11.26 26.16 9.07
C GLU A 240 -9.83 26.31 8.56
N ILE A 241 -9.29 27.52 8.63
CA ILE A 241 -7.92 27.78 8.19
C ILE A 241 -7.02 27.81 9.41
N VAL A 242 -6.08 26.87 9.48
CA VAL A 242 -5.02 26.81 10.49
C VAL A 242 -3.75 27.38 9.86
N ALA A 243 -3.43 28.62 10.24
CA ALA A 243 -2.25 29.34 9.76
C ALA A 243 -0.97 28.93 10.49
N ASP A 244 0.18 29.30 9.92
CA ASP A 244 1.51 29.16 10.54
C ASP A 244 1.80 27.74 11.05
N THR A 245 1.44 26.74 10.25
CA THR A 245 1.78 25.35 10.58
C THR A 245 3.26 25.07 10.37
N GLY A 246 3.95 25.89 9.56
CA GLY A 246 5.34 25.65 9.16
C GLY A 246 5.50 24.42 8.27
N ILE A 247 6.74 23.94 8.16
CA ILE A 247 7.13 22.79 7.34
C ILE A 247 7.23 21.54 8.20
N ALA A 248 6.57 20.47 7.76
CA ALA A 248 6.62 19.16 8.39
C ALA A 248 7.98 18.48 8.17
N LYS A 249 8.58 17.95 9.25
CA LYS A 249 9.87 17.26 9.20
C LYS A 249 9.98 16.11 10.22
N PRO A 250 10.82 15.09 9.97
CA PRO A 250 11.21 14.12 10.98
C PRO A 250 11.91 14.79 12.17
N HIS A 251 11.78 14.22 13.38
CA HIS A 251 12.39 14.74 14.60
C HIS A 251 13.52 13.83 15.10
N ILE A 252 14.67 13.87 14.42
CA ILE A 252 15.91 13.17 14.78
C ILE A 252 16.76 14.06 15.72
N GLY A 253 17.54 13.47 16.64
CA GLY A 253 18.37 14.20 17.62
C GLY A 253 19.88 13.92 17.51
N GLN A 254 20.70 14.60 18.35
CA GLN A 254 22.17 14.37 18.59
C GLN A 254 22.49 14.27 20.13
N ALA A 255 22.93 13.12 20.72
CA ALA A 255 23.20 12.75 22.14
C ALA A 255 23.42 11.19 22.33
N THR A 256 23.24 10.57 23.52
CA THR A 256 23.83 9.24 23.92
C THR A 256 22.91 8.14 24.52
N ASP A 257 21.61 8.35 24.79
CA ASP A 257 20.70 7.37 25.44
C ASP A 257 19.59 6.85 24.51
N GLU A 258 20.01 6.18 23.43
CA GLU A 258 19.32 6.24 22.14
C GLU A 258 19.44 4.98 21.29
N LEU A 259 18.61 4.91 20.25
CA LEU A 259 18.67 3.91 19.20
C LEU A 259 19.15 4.56 17.90
N SER A 260 20.29 4.11 17.35
CA SER A 260 20.88 4.58 16.10
C SER A 260 21.46 3.44 15.25
N ASP A 261 21.68 3.70 13.96
CA ASP A 261 22.48 2.83 13.09
C ASP A 261 23.96 2.94 13.48
N SER A 262 24.71 1.83 13.45
CA SER A 262 26.15 1.84 13.72
C SER A 262 26.96 2.71 12.75
N ASN A 263 26.46 2.93 11.53
CA ASN A 263 27.08 3.81 10.55
C ASN A 263 26.65 5.28 10.72
N SER A 264 25.64 5.54 11.55
CA SER A 264 25.07 6.85 11.80
C SER A 264 24.86 7.13 13.30
N PRO A 265 25.88 6.96 14.16
CA PRO A 265 25.70 7.00 15.60
C PRO A 265 25.09 8.33 16.08
N ASP A 266 25.36 9.43 15.37
CA ASP A 266 24.85 10.78 15.67
C ASP A 266 23.38 11.00 15.23
N TYR A 267 22.76 10.04 14.54
CA TYR A 267 21.38 10.08 14.09
C TYR A 267 20.57 9.01 14.79
N PHE A 268 19.77 9.41 15.77
CA PHE A 268 18.96 8.48 16.55
C PHE A 268 17.52 8.88 16.67
N GLY A 269 16.74 7.90 17.10
CA GLY A 269 15.40 8.07 17.60
C GLY A 269 15.21 7.47 19.00
N SER A 270 13.95 7.39 19.36
CA SER A 270 13.44 6.74 20.56
C SER A 270 12.88 5.36 20.23
N ILE A 271 12.80 4.51 21.25
CA ILE A 271 12.15 3.19 21.15
C ILE A 271 10.68 3.33 21.55
N CYS A 272 9.81 2.72 20.77
CA CYS A 272 8.37 2.68 21.02
C CYS A 272 8.00 1.58 22.02
N CYS A 273 8.21 0.33 21.61
CA CYS A 273 7.81 -0.83 22.37
C CYS A 273 8.51 -2.11 21.89
N ILE A 274 8.38 -3.17 22.69
CA ILE A 274 8.83 -4.51 22.33
C ILE A 274 7.82 -5.18 21.41
N VAL A 275 8.32 -5.91 20.43
CA VAL A 275 7.55 -6.80 19.58
C VAL A 275 8.12 -8.22 19.55
N GLU A 276 7.20 -9.15 19.33
CA GLU A 276 7.47 -10.56 19.06
C GLU A 276 7.00 -10.92 17.67
N SER A 277 7.66 -11.90 17.06
CA SER A 277 7.10 -12.53 15.87
C SER A 277 6.03 -13.54 16.29
N THR A 278 4.91 -13.56 15.56
CA THR A 278 3.86 -14.57 15.72
C THR A 278 4.21 -15.89 15.02
N THR A 279 5.29 -15.94 14.25
CA THR A 279 5.77 -17.13 13.53
C THR A 279 7.13 -17.63 14.01
N ASN A 280 7.95 -16.76 14.62
CA ASN A 280 9.23 -17.14 15.23
C ASN A 280 9.27 -16.74 16.71
N ASN A 281 9.01 -17.69 17.60
CA ASN A 281 8.98 -17.46 19.05
C ASN A 281 10.32 -16.95 19.63
N ASN A 282 11.43 -17.23 18.94
CA ASN A 282 12.77 -16.80 19.35
C ASN A 282 13.06 -15.35 18.93
N PHE A 283 12.23 -14.75 18.08
CA PHE A 283 12.38 -13.35 17.71
C PHE A 283 11.88 -12.45 18.84
N LYS A 284 12.70 -11.46 19.18
CA LYS A 284 12.40 -10.35 20.09
C LYS A 284 13.01 -9.11 19.48
N GLY A 285 12.23 -8.06 19.33
CA GLY A 285 12.70 -6.82 18.75
C GLY A 285 12.07 -5.60 19.38
N VAL A 286 12.61 -4.44 19.04
CA VAL A 286 12.09 -3.13 19.44
C VAL A 286 11.65 -2.34 18.22
N VAL A 287 10.52 -1.67 18.33
CA VAL A 287 9.95 -0.83 17.27
C VAL A 287 10.46 0.60 17.40
N THR A 288 10.81 1.21 16.28
CA THR A 288 11.17 2.64 16.16
C THR A 288 10.79 3.18 14.77
N ALA A 289 11.15 4.43 14.47
CA ALA A 289 10.94 5.02 13.14
C ALA A 289 11.99 4.54 12.15
N GLY A 290 11.58 4.30 10.91
CA GLY A 290 12.46 3.80 9.85
C GLY A 290 13.50 4.81 9.42
N HIS A 291 13.14 6.09 9.35
CA HIS A 291 14.05 7.15 8.92
C HIS A 291 15.27 7.37 9.84
N VAL A 292 15.25 6.80 11.05
CA VAL A 292 16.40 6.82 11.96
C VAL A 292 17.59 6.09 11.35
N PHE A 293 17.35 5.02 10.58
CA PHE A 293 18.39 4.19 9.95
C PHE A 293 18.81 4.64 8.55
N THR A 294 18.32 5.82 8.14
CA THR A 294 18.55 6.40 6.82
C THR A 294 18.95 7.87 6.94
N TYR A 295 19.48 8.30 8.10
CA TYR A 295 19.93 9.68 8.30
C TYR A 295 18.83 10.74 8.03
N GLY A 296 17.55 10.38 8.20
CA GLY A 296 16.42 11.25 7.87
C GLY A 296 16.02 11.27 6.40
N ASP A 297 16.64 10.44 5.55
CA ASP A 297 16.20 10.24 4.17
C ASP A 297 15.00 9.31 4.09
N TYR A 298 14.16 9.53 3.08
CA TYR A 298 13.14 8.56 2.71
C TYR A 298 13.76 7.46 1.85
N PHE A 299 14.02 6.30 2.45
CA PHE A 299 14.47 5.11 1.75
C PHE A 299 13.67 3.89 2.22
N ASN A 300 13.03 3.17 1.29
CA ASN A 300 12.17 2.04 1.62
C ASN A 300 12.82 0.71 1.27
N TYR A 301 13.13 -0.12 2.27
CA TYR A 301 13.62 -1.48 2.07
C TYR A 301 12.50 -2.52 1.90
N GLY A 302 11.23 -2.12 1.97
CA GLY A 302 10.09 -2.98 1.65
C GLY A 302 9.64 -3.92 2.76
N GLY A 303 10.37 -4.03 3.88
CA GLY A 303 10.00 -4.84 5.03
C GLY A 303 11.19 -5.58 5.65
N VAL A 304 11.11 -6.90 5.73
CA VAL A 304 12.17 -7.76 6.29
C VAL A 304 13.44 -7.64 5.45
N LEU A 305 14.56 -7.35 6.11
CA LEU A 305 15.83 -7.07 5.46
C LEU A 305 16.59 -8.35 5.09
N GLY A 306 17.23 -8.34 3.92
CA GLY A 306 18.21 -9.36 3.53
C GLY A 306 19.50 -9.23 4.33
N GLN A 307 20.34 -10.28 4.33
CA GLN A 307 21.57 -10.32 5.14
C GLN A 307 22.51 -9.12 4.88
N ASN A 308 22.64 -8.69 3.62
CA ASN A 308 23.50 -7.57 3.24
C ASN A 308 22.92 -6.18 3.60
N GLN A 309 21.67 -6.15 4.07
CA GLN A 309 20.98 -4.93 4.50
C GLN A 309 20.86 -4.83 6.02
N LYS A 310 21.09 -5.95 6.73
CA LYS A 310 21.15 -5.95 8.19
C LYS A 310 22.38 -5.19 8.64
N ARG A 311 22.20 -4.37 9.66
CA ARG A 311 23.23 -3.51 10.23
C ARG A 311 23.13 -3.54 11.75
N ASP A 312 24.25 -3.30 12.41
CA ASP A 312 24.26 -3.21 13.86
C ASP A 312 23.50 -1.96 14.31
N VAL A 313 22.71 -2.13 15.35
CA VAL A 313 21.92 -1.08 15.98
C VAL A 313 22.52 -0.82 17.35
N LEU A 314 22.91 0.44 17.54
CA LEU A 314 23.47 0.89 18.81
C LEU A 314 22.31 1.22 19.75
N LEU A 315 22.32 0.59 20.92
CA LEU A 315 21.44 0.93 22.04
C LEU A 315 22.29 1.57 23.12
N ASN A 316 22.05 2.85 23.40
CA ASN A 316 22.89 3.67 24.27
C ASN A 316 24.38 3.57 23.87
N GLY A 317 24.66 3.70 22.58
CA GLY A 317 26.01 3.63 22.00
C GLY A 317 26.64 2.22 21.91
N ASN A 318 25.95 1.16 22.33
CA ASN A 318 26.49 -0.21 22.32
C ASN A 318 25.77 -1.07 21.27
N PRO A 319 26.48 -1.84 20.42
CA PRO A 319 25.86 -2.76 19.46
C PRO A 319 25.19 -3.90 20.25
N LYS A 320 23.87 -3.84 20.36
CA LYS A 320 23.06 -4.80 21.16
C LYS A 320 21.84 -5.31 20.40
N ALA A 321 21.73 -4.90 19.14
CA ALA A 321 20.62 -5.24 18.28
C ALA A 321 21.06 -5.18 16.82
N THR A 322 20.27 -5.78 15.94
CA THR A 322 20.49 -5.77 14.50
C THR A 322 19.24 -5.29 13.80
N LEU A 323 19.36 -4.37 12.83
CA LEU A 323 18.23 -3.90 12.04
C LEU A 323 17.65 -5.07 11.26
N PHE A 324 16.40 -5.41 11.53
CA PHE A 324 15.76 -6.61 11.00
C PHE A 324 14.68 -6.28 9.98
N PHE A 325 13.94 -5.20 10.22
CA PHE A 325 12.81 -4.78 9.39
C PHE A 325 12.87 -3.27 9.20
N GLN A 326 12.60 -2.79 7.98
CA GLN A 326 12.35 -1.38 7.73
C GLN A 326 11.34 -1.21 6.59
N GLN A 327 10.33 -0.38 6.81
CA GLN A 327 9.38 -0.01 5.78
C GLN A 327 9.00 1.47 5.89
N MET A 328 9.23 2.20 4.80
CA MET A 328 8.81 3.59 4.64
C MET A 328 7.88 3.67 3.43
N LYS A 329 6.61 3.97 3.66
CA LYS A 329 5.55 4.05 2.64
C LYS A 329 4.77 5.34 2.82
N PHE A 330 3.80 5.59 1.94
CA PHE A 330 2.91 6.74 2.02
C PHE A 330 2.08 6.81 3.30
N ASN A 331 2.04 5.78 4.14
CA ASN A 331 1.32 5.79 5.42
C ASN A 331 2.09 5.11 6.56
N GLN A 332 3.41 4.91 6.38
CA GLN A 332 4.20 4.22 7.38
C GLN A 332 5.66 4.66 7.35
N ASP A 333 6.27 4.72 8.52
CA ASP A 333 7.69 4.97 8.73
C ASP A 333 8.14 4.19 9.97
N ILE A 334 8.45 2.91 9.78
CA ILE A 334 8.69 1.98 10.87
C ILE A 334 9.93 1.13 10.61
N ALA A 335 10.66 0.85 11.66
CA ALA A 335 11.71 -0.15 11.72
C ALA A 335 11.58 -1.03 12.96
N ILE A 336 12.14 -2.24 12.86
CA ILE A 336 12.28 -3.17 13.98
C ILE A 336 13.73 -3.62 14.04
N ALA A 337 14.35 -3.41 15.19
CA ALA A 337 15.67 -3.94 15.52
C ALA A 337 15.50 -5.23 16.33
N GLU A 338 16.10 -6.33 15.88
CA GLU A 338 16.16 -7.60 16.61
C GLU A 338 17.18 -7.48 17.75
N LEU A 339 16.79 -7.84 18.96
CA LEU A 339 17.65 -7.77 20.14
C LEU A 339 18.56 -9.00 20.23
N GLU A 340 19.83 -8.77 20.58
CA GLU A 340 20.78 -9.83 20.90
C GLU A 340 20.48 -10.45 22.27
N ASP A 341 20.37 -9.60 23.30
CA ASP A 341 19.93 -10.00 24.63
C ASP A 341 18.41 -10.00 24.73
N LYS A 342 17.86 -11.20 24.89
CA LYS A 342 16.42 -11.45 24.95
C LYS A 342 15.92 -11.60 26.40
N SER A 343 16.79 -11.41 27.38
CA SER A 343 16.47 -11.47 28.81
C SER A 343 15.93 -10.12 29.32
N ASN A 344 15.09 -10.16 30.36
CA ASN A 344 14.62 -8.98 31.11
C ASN A 344 13.96 -7.85 30.28
N LEU A 345 13.37 -8.16 29.12
CA LEU A 345 12.81 -7.18 28.20
C LEU A 345 11.79 -6.23 28.85
N LEU A 346 10.84 -6.79 29.62
CA LEU A 346 9.78 -6.03 30.27
C LEU A 346 10.26 -5.03 31.33
N ASN A 347 11.49 -5.22 31.85
CA ASN A 347 12.08 -4.28 32.79
C ASN A 347 12.70 -3.07 32.09
N ASN A 348 13.05 -3.24 30.80
CA ASN A 348 13.85 -2.28 30.04
C ASN A 348 13.02 -1.49 29.02
N TYR A 349 11.85 -2.00 28.62
CA TYR A 349 11.04 -1.40 27.55
C TYR A 349 9.54 -1.50 27.81
N ILE A 350 8.78 -0.60 27.17
CA ILE A 350 7.33 -0.54 27.29
C ILE A 350 6.68 -1.70 26.51
N SER A 351 5.66 -2.28 27.12
CA SER A 351 4.82 -3.37 26.61
C SER A 351 3.37 -2.91 26.54
N PHE A 352 2.65 -3.39 25.52
CA PHE A 352 1.28 -2.99 25.20
C PHE A 352 0.33 -4.19 24.99
N GLY A 353 0.72 -5.42 25.27
CA GLY A 353 -0.19 -6.58 25.29
C GLY A 353 -0.92 -6.87 23.98
N ASN A 354 -0.36 -6.48 22.83
CA ASN A 354 -1.01 -6.50 21.53
C ASN A 354 -2.35 -5.74 21.46
N VAL A 355 -2.55 -4.71 22.31
CA VAL A 355 -3.75 -3.87 22.30
C VAL A 355 -3.47 -2.48 21.74
N PHE A 356 -4.30 -2.10 20.77
CA PHE A 356 -4.20 -0.83 20.06
C PHE A 356 -5.46 0.02 20.29
N TYR A 357 -5.29 1.33 20.30
CA TYR A 357 -6.36 2.31 20.36
C TYR A 357 -6.59 2.88 18.97
N LYS A 358 -7.83 2.77 18.48
CA LYS A 358 -8.25 3.43 17.24
C LYS A 358 -8.83 4.80 17.59
N VAL A 359 -8.14 5.85 17.19
CA VAL A 359 -8.62 7.23 17.34
C VAL A 359 -9.93 7.44 16.56
N SER A 360 -10.80 8.24 17.15
CA SER A 360 -12.15 8.54 16.68
C SER A 360 -12.51 10.00 16.90
N GLU A 361 -13.66 10.44 16.39
CA GLU A 361 -14.17 11.81 16.59
C GLU A 361 -14.38 12.16 18.08
N ASN A 362 -14.64 11.17 18.94
CA ASN A 362 -14.80 11.39 20.38
C ASN A 362 -13.51 11.80 21.09
N ASP A 363 -12.36 11.56 20.46
CA ASP A 363 -11.05 11.95 20.99
C ASP A 363 -10.72 13.42 20.68
N LEU A 364 -11.48 14.06 19.78
CA LEU A 364 -11.26 15.45 19.38
C LEU A 364 -11.88 16.42 20.39
N ASN A 365 -11.30 17.61 20.52
CA ASN A 365 -11.77 18.68 21.42
C ASN A 365 -11.89 18.25 22.90
N SER A 366 -11.13 17.25 23.33
CA SER A 366 -11.12 16.81 24.72
C SER A 366 -10.78 17.97 25.66
N ALA A 367 -11.48 18.05 26.80
CA ALA A 367 -11.24 19.08 27.82
C ALA A 367 -9.92 18.89 28.56
N THR A 368 -9.39 17.66 28.57
CA THR A 368 -8.11 17.29 29.21
C THR A 368 -7.24 16.48 28.26
N PRO A 369 -5.91 16.48 28.42
CA PRO A 369 -5.02 15.64 27.61
C PRO A 369 -5.46 14.17 27.62
N ASN A 370 -5.58 13.57 26.45
CA ASN A 370 -6.14 12.22 26.25
C ASN A 370 -5.14 11.23 25.61
N ALA A 371 -3.93 11.67 25.28
CA ALA A 371 -2.83 10.79 24.90
C ALA A 371 -1.55 11.16 25.66
N THR A 372 -0.58 10.24 25.66
CA THR A 372 0.74 10.43 26.27
C THR A 372 1.81 9.99 25.28
N ILE A 373 2.80 10.85 25.05
CA ILE A 373 4.06 10.50 24.41
C ILE A 373 4.97 9.92 25.50
N ALA A 374 5.56 8.75 25.28
CA ALA A 374 6.72 8.31 26.06
C ALA A 374 7.93 8.18 25.13
N SER A 375 8.91 9.04 25.37
CA SER A 375 10.17 9.09 24.62
C SER A 375 11.37 8.66 25.48
N ARG A 376 12.58 8.81 24.93
CA ARG A 376 13.85 8.49 25.60
C ARG A 376 13.93 8.99 27.05
N GLN A 377 14.78 8.31 27.84
CA GLN A 377 15.01 8.64 29.26
C GLN A 377 13.74 8.67 30.12
N ASN A 378 12.73 7.87 29.76
CA ASN A 378 11.43 7.83 30.43
C ASN A 378 10.69 9.19 30.44
N ASN A 379 10.97 10.05 29.47
CA ASN A 379 10.32 11.35 29.38
C ASN A 379 8.89 11.18 28.85
N LYS A 380 7.91 11.38 29.75
CA LYS A 380 6.48 11.27 29.44
C LYS A 380 5.86 12.66 29.34
N ARG A 381 5.14 12.91 28.26
CA ARG A 381 4.44 14.18 27.99
C ARG A 381 3.01 13.90 27.61
N ASP A 382 2.08 14.48 28.38
CA ASP A 382 0.65 14.40 28.08
C ASP A 382 0.29 15.40 26.98
N VAL A 383 -0.58 14.97 26.06
CA VAL A 383 -0.94 15.70 24.84
C VAL A 383 -2.42 15.55 24.52
N PHE A 384 -2.91 16.45 23.67
CA PHE A 384 -4.25 16.37 23.11
C PHE A 384 -4.20 15.76 21.71
N ILE A 385 -5.13 14.86 21.41
CA ILE A 385 -5.43 14.45 20.04
C ILE A 385 -6.25 15.56 19.38
N LEU A 386 -5.72 16.08 18.27
CA LEU A 386 -6.23 17.26 17.59
C LEU A 386 -6.94 16.95 16.28
N ASP A 387 -6.46 15.92 15.58
CA ASP A 387 -7.03 15.45 14.32
C ASP A 387 -6.51 14.05 14.00
N PHE A 388 -7.16 13.35 13.08
CA PHE A 388 -6.70 12.03 12.62
C PHE A 388 -7.05 11.79 11.17
N ASN A 389 -6.41 10.80 10.56
CA ASN A 389 -6.55 10.51 9.12
C ASN A 389 -6.18 11.72 8.23
N VAL A 390 -5.28 12.57 8.73
CA VAL A 390 -4.77 13.70 7.97
C VAL A 390 -3.57 13.28 7.14
N SER A 391 -3.13 14.15 6.24
CA SER A 391 -1.97 13.90 5.39
C SER A 391 -1.11 15.13 5.29
N PHE A 392 0.21 14.99 5.23
CA PHE A 392 1.16 16.11 5.17
C PHE A 392 2.30 15.80 4.20
N GLU A 393 2.91 16.83 3.61
CA GLU A 393 4.16 16.67 2.89
C GLU A 393 5.32 16.73 3.89
N ILE A 394 5.86 15.56 4.23
CA ILE A 394 6.99 15.45 5.14
C ILE A 394 8.28 15.71 4.36
N LYS A 395 9.03 16.74 4.77
CA LYS A 395 10.34 17.05 4.21
C LYS A 395 11.42 16.16 4.83
N TYR A 396 11.55 14.95 4.30
CA TYR A 396 12.75 14.13 4.50
C TYR A 396 13.96 14.81 3.84
N PHE A 397 15.17 14.39 4.22
CA PHE A 397 16.40 15.11 3.86
C PHE A 397 16.70 15.05 2.36
N ASN A 398 16.56 13.86 1.77
CA ASN A 398 16.73 13.67 0.33
C ASN A 398 15.59 14.26 -0.50
N LEU A 399 14.31 14.01 -0.15
CA LEU A 399 13.18 14.62 -0.83
C LEU A 399 11.85 14.60 -0.07
N PRO A 400 10.94 15.55 -0.35
CA PRO A 400 9.61 15.58 0.25
C PRO A 400 8.75 14.35 -0.11
N ARG A 401 7.90 13.97 0.83
CA ARG A 401 6.99 12.82 0.71
C ARG A 401 5.63 13.12 1.28
N TYR A 402 4.62 12.84 0.48
CA TYR A 402 3.24 12.91 0.95
C TYR A 402 2.91 11.67 1.80
N ILE A 403 2.73 11.89 3.10
CA ILE A 403 2.38 10.86 4.08
C ILE A 403 0.91 11.04 4.50
N ARG A 404 0.20 9.92 4.65
CA ARG A 404 -1.23 9.79 4.94
C ARG A 404 -1.44 9.07 6.27
N ASP A 405 -2.70 9.02 6.69
CA ASP A 405 -3.15 8.35 7.92
C ASP A 405 -2.47 8.89 9.19
N ILE A 406 -2.06 10.17 9.16
CA ILE A 406 -1.40 10.83 10.28
C ILE A 406 -2.44 11.17 11.34
N ILE A 407 -2.07 10.99 12.60
CA ILE A 407 -2.75 11.53 13.77
C ILE A 407 -1.98 12.76 14.25
N LEU A 408 -2.70 13.88 14.43
CA LEU A 408 -2.14 15.11 14.97
C LEU A 408 -2.31 15.13 16.48
N ILE A 409 -1.21 15.36 17.19
CA ILE A 409 -1.22 15.64 18.62
C ILE A 409 -0.55 16.98 18.91
N GLY A 410 -0.94 17.63 20.00
CA GLY A 410 -0.44 18.96 20.33
C GLY A 410 -0.56 19.34 21.80
N SER A 411 -0.05 20.54 22.12
CA SER A 411 0.07 21.05 23.50
C SER A 411 -1.24 21.57 24.09
N THR A 412 -2.21 21.96 23.25
CA THR A 412 -3.55 22.40 23.64
C THR A 412 -4.60 21.60 22.89
N ASN A 413 -5.88 21.70 23.27
CA ASN A 413 -6.99 21.08 22.55
C ASN A 413 -7.51 21.89 21.34
N ASP A 414 -6.83 22.99 20.99
CA ASP A 414 -7.19 23.87 19.88
C ASP A 414 -6.04 23.95 18.87
N ARG A 415 -6.32 23.56 17.63
CA ARG A 415 -5.36 23.54 16.53
C ARG A 415 -4.71 24.90 16.26
N THR A 416 -5.43 25.99 16.53
CA THR A 416 -4.93 27.35 16.29
C THR A 416 -3.87 27.75 17.31
N THR A 417 -4.06 27.39 18.58
CA THR A 417 -3.18 27.76 19.68
C THR A 417 -2.16 26.67 20.04
N SER A 418 -2.32 25.47 19.49
CA SER A 418 -1.42 24.35 19.70
C SER A 418 0.00 24.63 19.20
N GLN A 419 0.95 24.02 19.89
CA GLN A 419 2.36 23.93 19.53
C GLN A 419 2.80 22.47 19.51
N THR A 420 3.83 22.20 18.71
CA THR A 420 4.46 20.88 18.65
C THR A 420 5.07 20.51 20.00
N VAL A 421 4.80 19.30 20.46
CA VAL A 421 5.26 18.79 21.77
C VAL A 421 6.52 17.94 21.64
N SER A 422 6.73 17.37 20.46
CA SER A 422 7.91 16.56 20.14
C SER A 422 9.12 17.43 19.80
N VAL A 423 10.29 16.92 20.11
CA VAL A 423 11.59 17.56 19.80
C VAL A 423 12.50 16.58 19.06
N GLY A 424 13.63 17.07 18.53
CA GLY A 424 14.63 16.22 17.90
C GLY A 424 15.08 15.07 18.82
N GLY A 425 15.03 13.84 18.30
CA GLY A 425 15.34 12.59 18.99
C GLY A 425 14.08 11.82 19.42
N ASP A 426 12.90 12.44 19.37
CA ASP A 426 11.65 11.78 19.73
C ASP A 426 11.11 10.87 18.61
N SER A 427 11.62 10.96 17.37
CA SER A 427 11.22 10.05 16.29
C SER A 427 11.29 8.59 16.75
N GLY A 428 10.21 7.83 16.57
CA GLY A 428 10.11 6.46 17.07
C GLY A 428 9.57 6.31 18.49
N SER A 429 9.23 7.40 19.19
CA SER A 429 8.56 7.33 20.50
C SER A 429 7.18 6.68 20.39
N CYS A 430 6.74 6.03 21.47
CA CYS A 430 5.37 5.52 21.54
C CYS A 430 4.39 6.63 21.93
N VAL A 431 3.20 6.56 21.34
CA VAL A 431 2.05 7.40 21.72
C VAL A 431 0.92 6.47 22.09
N TYR A 432 0.37 6.60 23.29
CA TYR A 432 -0.71 5.74 23.78
C TYR A 432 -1.85 6.56 24.38
N HIS A 433 -3.06 5.99 24.34
CA HIS A 433 -4.24 6.64 24.87
C HIS A 433 -4.21 6.63 26.40
N LYS A 434 -4.34 7.80 27.02
CA LYS A 434 -4.04 8.00 28.44
C LYS A 434 -4.96 7.19 29.36
N ALA A 435 -6.26 7.15 29.05
CA ALA A 435 -7.23 6.47 29.92
C ALA A 435 -7.21 4.95 29.77
N THR A 436 -6.84 4.42 28.60
CA THR A 436 -6.90 2.97 28.31
C THR A 436 -5.54 2.29 28.33
N GLY A 437 -4.44 3.06 28.29
CA GLY A 437 -3.08 2.55 28.18
C GLY A 437 -2.77 1.87 26.83
N LYS A 438 -3.70 1.90 25.88
CA LYS A 438 -3.57 1.21 24.58
C LYS A 438 -2.72 2.02 23.61
N LEU A 439 -1.87 1.33 22.85
CA LEU A 439 -0.97 1.96 21.88
C LEU A 439 -1.76 2.61 20.73
N ILE A 440 -1.53 3.89 20.47
CA ILE A 440 -2.08 4.60 19.31
C ILE A 440 -1.16 4.42 18.11
N GLY A 441 0.14 4.67 18.30
CA GLY A 441 1.10 4.61 17.20
C GLY A 441 2.49 5.08 17.57
N LEU A 442 3.24 5.41 16.52
CA LEU A 442 4.65 5.77 16.54
C LEU A 442 4.82 7.24 16.15
N LEU A 443 5.66 7.97 16.88
CA LEU A 443 5.98 9.36 16.56
C LEU A 443 6.85 9.45 15.31
N LEU A 444 6.42 10.22 14.33
CA LEU A 444 7.15 10.48 13.08
C LEU A 444 8.01 11.74 13.16
N GLY A 445 7.46 12.82 13.71
CA GLY A 445 8.07 14.14 13.68
C GLY A 445 7.07 15.23 14.05
N GLY A 446 7.19 16.40 13.42
CA GLY A 446 6.26 17.51 13.65
C GLY A 446 6.52 18.71 12.75
N ASN A 447 5.75 19.77 12.98
CA ASN A 447 5.92 21.08 12.35
C ASN A 447 5.97 22.17 13.44
N ASN A 448 5.46 23.39 13.21
CA ASN A 448 5.42 24.43 14.25
C ASN A 448 4.28 24.22 15.27
N LYS A 449 3.21 23.52 14.88
CA LYS A 449 1.96 23.40 15.66
C LYS A 449 1.63 21.99 16.15
N PHE A 450 2.07 20.97 15.42
CA PHE A 450 1.65 19.59 15.62
C PHE A 450 2.82 18.63 15.64
N THR A 451 2.69 17.62 16.49
CA THR A 451 3.46 16.38 16.42
C THR A 451 2.67 15.36 15.60
N PHE A 452 3.37 14.60 14.76
CA PHE A 452 2.77 13.59 13.88
C PHE A 452 2.97 12.19 14.41
N VAL A 453 1.88 11.42 14.40
CA VAL A 453 1.86 10.03 14.86
C VAL A 453 1.31 9.14 13.75
N LEU A 454 1.97 8.02 13.49
CA LEU A 454 1.57 7.00 12.53
C LEU A 454 1.05 5.75 13.26
N PRO A 455 -0.17 5.28 12.97
CA PRO A 455 -0.64 3.98 13.42
C PRO A 455 0.26 2.85 12.88
N ILE A 456 0.59 1.87 13.72
CA ILE A 456 1.48 0.75 13.33
C ILE A 456 0.82 -0.62 13.35
N GLN A 457 -0.42 -0.72 13.83
CA GLN A 457 -1.12 -2.00 14.02
C GLN A 457 -1.19 -2.84 12.74
N GLU A 458 -1.65 -2.24 11.64
CA GLU A 458 -1.83 -2.96 10.37
C GLU A 458 -0.49 -3.44 9.80
N THR A 459 0.57 -2.63 9.93
CA THR A 459 1.90 -3.02 9.47
C THR A 459 2.47 -4.16 10.30
N LEU A 460 2.41 -4.08 11.63
CA LEU A 460 2.87 -5.17 12.50
C LEU A 460 2.13 -6.48 12.18
N ASN A 461 0.80 -6.43 12.10
CA ASN A 461 -0.03 -7.60 11.80
C ASN A 461 0.29 -8.21 10.43
N SER A 462 0.46 -7.37 9.41
CA SER A 462 0.73 -7.79 8.03
C SER A 462 2.09 -8.49 7.89
N PHE A 463 3.02 -8.24 8.81
CA PHE A 463 4.35 -8.86 8.85
C PHE A 463 4.53 -9.85 10.00
N ASN A 464 3.44 -10.35 10.59
CA ASN A 464 3.46 -11.35 11.64
C ASN A 464 4.23 -10.90 12.89
N PHE A 465 4.05 -9.65 13.28
CA PHE A 465 4.52 -9.10 14.55
C PHE A 465 3.36 -8.73 15.45
N ARG A 466 3.56 -8.86 16.76
CA ARG A 466 2.64 -8.38 17.79
C ARG A 466 3.42 -7.63 18.87
N THR A 467 2.82 -6.61 19.48
CA THR A 467 3.43 -6.00 20.67
C THR A 467 3.29 -6.96 21.85
N VAL A 468 4.33 -7.01 22.68
CA VAL A 468 4.32 -7.83 23.92
C VAL A 468 3.42 -7.21 24.94
#